data_AF-A7GQM5-F1
#
_entry.id   AF-A7GQM5-F1
#
_cell.length_a   1.000
_cell.length_b   1.000
_cell.length_c   1.000
_cell.angle_alpha   90.00
_cell.angle_beta   90.00
_cell.angle_gamma   90.00
#
_symmetry.space_group_name_H-M   'P 1'
#
loop_
_entity.id
_entity.type
_entity.pdbx_description
1 polymer ?
#
loop_
_entity_poly.entity_id
_entity_poly.type
_entity_poly.pdbx_seq_one_letter_code
_entity_poly.pdbx_strand_id
1 'polypeptide(L)'
;MCTRIGKSFASKIEEGTYIPSPVRRIEIPKPNGGVRVLGIPTVTDRFIQQAISQILTPIFDPTFSPNSYGFRPNKRGHDAVRKARMYIKEGYK
;
A
#
# COMPACT_ATOMS: atom_id res chain seq x y z
N MET A 1 -1.27 -23.98 36.45
CA MET A 1 -2.07 -24.13 35.20
C MET A 1 -1.59 -23.06 34.22
N CYS A 2 -1.03 -23.50 33.09
CA CYS A 2 -0.54 -22.72 31.92
C CYS A 2 0.64 -21.73 32.09
N THR A 3 1.85 -22.26 31.85
CA THR A 3 3.12 -21.56 31.61
C THR A 3 3.34 -21.33 30.10
N ARG A 4 3.23 -20.06 29.63
CA ARG A 4 4.02 -19.43 28.53
C ARG A 4 3.30 -18.17 28.01
N ILE A 5 3.59 -17.01 28.59
CA ILE A 5 3.36 -15.74 27.89
C ILE A 5 4.66 -15.48 27.12
N GLY A 6 4.75 -15.99 25.88
CA GLY A 6 5.75 -15.49 24.94
C GLY A 6 5.51 -13.99 24.73
N LYS A 7 6.59 -13.20 24.62
CA LYS A 7 6.49 -11.74 24.41
C LYS A 7 5.47 -11.41 23.30
N SER A 8 4.65 -10.40 23.54
CA SER A 8 3.68 -9.91 22.57
C SER A 8 4.38 -9.46 21.27
N PHE A 9 3.67 -9.47 20.13
CA PHE A 9 4.27 -9.00 18.87
C PHE A 9 4.63 -7.51 18.92
N ALA A 10 3.91 -6.70 19.71
CA ALA A 10 4.23 -5.30 19.95
C ALA A 10 5.64 -5.17 20.57
N SER A 11 5.93 -5.96 21.61
CA SER A 11 7.26 -5.98 22.24
C SER A 11 8.36 -6.38 21.26
N LYS A 12 8.08 -7.31 20.32
CA LYS A 12 9.05 -7.67 19.27
C LYS A 12 9.31 -6.54 18.28
N ILE A 13 8.29 -5.74 17.96
CA ILE A 13 8.44 -4.57 17.09
C ILE A 13 9.29 -3.50 17.80
N GLU A 14 8.99 -3.21 19.06
CA GLU A 14 9.74 -2.26 19.89
C GLU A 14 11.20 -2.67 20.05
N GLU A 15 11.47 -3.95 20.25
CA GLU A 15 12.82 -4.52 20.37
C GLU A 15 13.52 -4.67 19.00
N GLY A 16 12.85 -4.38 17.88
CA GLY A 16 13.40 -4.55 16.52
C GLY A 16 13.62 -6.01 16.11
N THR A 17 13.01 -6.97 16.81
CA THR A 17 13.16 -8.42 16.59
C THR A 17 11.99 -9.05 15.82
N TYR A 18 10.99 -8.24 15.42
CA TYR A 18 9.87 -8.72 14.61
C TYR A 18 10.33 -9.09 13.19
N ILE A 19 10.11 -10.35 12.80
CA ILE A 19 10.36 -10.85 11.45
C ILE A 19 9.01 -11.06 10.76
N PRO A 20 8.69 -10.31 9.68
CA PRO A 20 7.46 -10.49 8.92
C PRO A 20 7.37 -11.88 8.29
N SER A 21 6.14 -12.38 8.13
CA SER A 21 5.92 -13.66 7.45
C SER A 21 6.08 -13.53 5.94
N PRO A 22 6.53 -14.58 5.22
CA PRO A 22 6.62 -14.55 3.77
C PRO A 22 5.23 -14.35 3.14
N VAL A 23 5.17 -13.56 2.06
CA VAL A 23 3.93 -13.31 1.33
C VAL A 23 3.47 -14.56 0.58
N ARG A 24 2.17 -14.88 0.64
CA ARG A 24 1.58 -15.98 -0.12
C ARG A 24 1.41 -15.58 -1.58
N ARG A 25 1.97 -16.36 -2.51
CA ARG A 25 1.80 -16.14 -3.95
C ARG A 25 0.48 -16.76 -4.44
N ILE A 26 -0.29 -15.99 -5.20
CA ILE A 26 -1.50 -16.47 -5.90
C ILE A 26 -1.49 -15.93 -7.32
N GLU A 27 -1.86 -16.76 -8.28
CA GLU A 27 -2.10 -16.34 -9.65
C GLU A 27 -3.60 -16.08 -9.86
N ILE A 28 -3.92 -14.92 -10.44
CA ILE A 28 -5.28 -14.59 -10.89
C ILE A 28 -5.27 -14.26 -12.38
N PRO A 29 -6.30 -14.65 -13.15
CA PRO A 29 -6.37 -14.32 -14.57
C PRO A 29 -6.54 -12.80 -14.77
N LYS A 30 -5.90 -12.26 -15.81
CA LYS A 30 -6.16 -10.89 -16.27
C LYS A 30 -7.34 -10.88 -17.26
N PRO A 31 -8.13 -9.79 -17.32
CA PRO A 31 -9.25 -9.68 -18.26
C PRO A 31 -8.86 -9.88 -19.74
N ASN A 32 -7.66 -9.42 -20.13
CA ASN A 32 -7.20 -9.43 -21.52
C ASN A 32 -6.17 -10.55 -21.79
N GLY A 33 -6.17 -11.61 -20.98
CA GLY A 33 -5.24 -12.74 -21.11
C GLY A 33 -3.98 -12.63 -20.26
N GLY A 34 -3.39 -13.79 -19.97
CA GLY A 34 -2.25 -13.95 -19.05
C GLY A 34 -2.64 -13.94 -17.57
N VAL A 35 -1.64 -14.09 -16.70
CA VAL A 35 -1.81 -14.14 -15.24
C VAL A 35 -1.23 -12.92 -14.54
N ARG A 36 -1.81 -12.56 -13.40
CA ARG A 36 -1.27 -11.61 -12.41
C ARG A 36 -0.92 -12.39 -11.16
N VAL A 37 0.36 -12.38 -10.80
CA VAL A 37 0.85 -12.94 -9.54
C VAL A 37 0.64 -11.88 -8.44
N LEU A 38 -0.14 -12.21 -7.41
CA LEU A 38 -0.33 -11.42 -6.20
C LEU A 38 0.54 -11.96 -5.07
N GLY A 39 1.12 -11.06 -4.28
CA GLY A 39 1.74 -11.37 -2.99
C GLY A 39 0.82 -10.93 -1.86
N ILE A 40 0.26 -11.88 -1.12
CA ILE A 40 -0.70 -11.60 -0.04
C ILE A 40 0.01 -11.77 1.31
N PRO A 41 0.25 -10.68 2.07
CA PRO A 41 0.81 -10.76 3.42
C PRO A 41 -0.19 -11.40 4.39
N THR A 42 0.28 -11.85 5.55
CA THR A 42 -0.61 -12.32 6.63
C THR A 42 -1.49 -11.18 7.15
N VAL A 43 -2.56 -11.51 7.88
CA VAL A 43 -3.44 -10.48 8.49
C VAL A 43 -2.63 -9.58 9.42
N THR A 44 -1.74 -10.16 10.23
CA THR A 44 -0.85 -9.44 11.15
C THR A 44 0.07 -8.49 10.41
N ASP A 45 0.71 -8.94 9.32
CA ASP A 45 1.61 -8.08 8.54
C ASP A 45 0.85 -6.96 7.82
N ARG A 46 -0.36 -7.22 7.31
CA ARG A 46 -1.20 -6.16 6.72
C ARG A 46 -1.61 -5.11 7.76
N PHE A 47 -1.92 -5.54 8.98
CA PHE A 47 -2.23 -4.63 10.08
C PHE A 47 -1.03 -3.73 10.40
N ILE A 48 0.17 -4.31 10.55
CA ILE A 48 1.40 -3.55 10.83
C ILE A 48 1.73 -2.58 9.69
N GLN A 49 1.65 -3.05 8.43
CA GLN A 49 1.87 -2.19 7.26
C GLN A 49 0.88 -1.02 7.20
N GLN A 50 -0.38 -1.26 7.55
CA GLN A 50 -1.40 -0.21 7.60
C GLN A 50 -1.11 0.81 8.72
N ALA A 51 -0.70 0.36 9.90
CA ALA A 51 -0.32 1.24 11.01
C ALA A 51 0.87 2.13 10.62
N ILE A 52 1.89 1.56 9.95
CA ILE A 52 3.02 2.32 9.41
C ILE A 52 2.52 3.34 8.37
N SER A 53 1.68 2.92 7.42
CA SER A 53 1.15 3.81 6.38
C SER A 53 0.39 5.00 6.98
N GLN A 54 -0.39 4.82 8.04
CA GLN A 54 -1.14 5.91 8.67
C GLN A 54 -0.24 7.03 9.20
N ILE A 55 0.98 6.70 9.64
CA ILE A 55 1.97 7.68 10.10
C ILE A 55 2.75 8.26 8.92
N LEU A 56 3.15 7.44 7.94
CA LEU A 56 3.96 7.91 6.81
C LEU A 56 3.16 8.74 5.80
N THR A 57 1.90 8.43 5.55
CA THR A 57 1.06 9.16 4.60
C THR A 57 0.97 10.67 4.88
N PRO A 58 0.65 11.16 6.09
CA PRO A 58 0.60 12.61 6.34
C PRO A 58 1.98 13.30 6.22
N ILE A 59 3.08 12.55 6.32
CA ILE A 59 4.45 13.08 6.17
C ILE A 59 4.82 13.21 4.68
N PHE A 60 4.54 12.16 3.88
CA PHE A 60 4.98 12.10 2.49
C PHE A 60 3.96 12.63 1.49
N ASP A 61 2.65 12.45 1.72
CA ASP A 61 1.64 12.86 0.75
C ASP A 61 1.73 14.36 0.37
N PRO A 62 1.97 15.30 1.31
CA PRO A 62 2.13 16.71 0.96
C PRO A 62 3.33 17.03 0.07
N THR A 63 4.37 16.18 0.06
CA THR A 63 5.58 16.39 -0.74
C THR A 63 5.45 15.85 -2.17
N PHE A 64 4.42 15.04 -2.44
CA PHE A 64 4.19 14.50 -3.77
C PHE A 64 3.68 15.54 -4.75
N SER A 65 4.10 15.37 -6.01
CA SER A 65 3.67 16.21 -7.13
C SER A 65 2.14 16.39 -7.17
N PRO A 66 1.64 17.61 -7.48
CA PRO A 66 0.22 17.85 -7.73
C PRO A 66 -0.38 16.97 -8.83
N ASN A 67 0.46 16.49 -9.76
CA ASN A 67 0.09 15.59 -10.86
C ASN A 67 0.25 14.11 -10.52
N SER A 68 0.55 13.76 -9.25
CA SER A 68 0.51 12.39 -8.75
C SER A 68 -0.88 12.07 -8.18
N TYR A 69 -1.53 11.04 -8.72
CA TYR A 69 -2.92 10.68 -8.39
C TYR A 69 -3.09 9.25 -7.85
N GLY A 70 -2.09 8.39 -8.01
CA GLY A 70 -2.20 6.97 -7.64
C GLY A 70 -2.03 6.74 -6.14
N PHE A 71 -2.93 5.97 -5.53
CA PHE A 71 -2.84 5.52 -4.13
C PHE A 71 -2.75 6.65 -3.08
N ARG A 72 -3.28 7.83 -3.39
CA ARG A 72 -3.25 8.99 -2.50
C ARG A 72 -4.63 9.28 -1.89
N PRO A 73 -4.69 9.76 -0.63
CA PRO A 73 -5.94 10.21 -0.03
C PRO A 73 -6.59 11.29 -0.89
N ASN A 74 -7.90 11.20 -1.08
CA ASN A 74 -8.71 12.18 -1.83
C ASN A 74 -8.28 12.43 -3.29
N LYS A 75 -7.53 11.50 -3.91
CA LYS A 75 -7.18 11.53 -5.34
C LYS A 75 -7.70 10.27 -6.03
N ARG A 76 -8.23 10.40 -7.24
CA ARG A 76 -8.78 9.28 -8.02
C ARG A 76 -8.23 9.28 -9.44
N GLY A 77 -8.25 8.12 -10.09
CA GLY A 77 -7.80 7.98 -11.48
C GLY A 77 -8.54 8.91 -12.46
N HIS A 78 -9.81 9.22 -12.19
CA HIS A 78 -10.59 10.17 -13.00
C HIS A 78 -10.03 11.61 -12.95
N ASP A 79 -9.41 12.02 -11.84
CA ASP A 79 -8.80 13.35 -11.73
C ASP A 79 -7.59 13.46 -12.67
N ALA A 80 -6.80 12.39 -12.75
CA ALA A 80 -5.68 12.28 -13.69
C ALA A 80 -6.15 12.39 -15.15
N VAL A 81 -7.20 11.64 -15.52
CA VAL A 81 -7.77 11.68 -16.89
C VAL A 81 -8.32 13.07 -17.21
N ARG A 82 -8.98 13.73 -16.26
CA ARG A 82 -9.49 15.10 -16.45
C ARG A 82 -8.35 16.07 -16.70
N LYS A 83 -7.28 16.01 -15.90
CA LYS A 83 -6.11 16.89 -16.06
C LYS A 83 -5.42 16.67 -17.41
N ALA A 84 -5.24 15.41 -17.82
CA ALA A 84 -4.68 15.07 -19.13
C ALA A 84 -5.54 15.64 -20.28
N ARG A 85 -6.87 15.53 -20.19
CA ARG A 85 -7.78 16.12 -21.18
C ARG A 85 -7.70 17.64 -21.25
N MET A 86 -7.45 18.32 -20.13
CA MET A 86 -7.27 19.77 -20.14
C MET A 86 -6.02 20.18 -20.92
N TYR A 87 -4.89 19.51 -20.69
CA TYR A 87 -3.65 19.81 -21.41
C TYR A 87 -3.78 19.63 -22.92
N ILE A 88 -4.46 18.57 -23.36
CA ILE A 88 -4.74 18.35 -24.79
C ILE A 88 -5.57 19.50 -25.38
N LYS A 89 -6.57 20.01 -24.63
CA LYS A 89 -7.41 21.14 -25.08
C LYS A 89 -6.64 22.46 -25.14
N GLU A 90 -5.67 22.64 -24.25
CA GLU A 90 -4.79 23.82 -24.22
C GLU A 90 -3.71 23.79 -25.32
N GLY A 91 -3.67 22.73 -26.14
CA GLY A 91 -2.76 22.60 -27.28
C GLY A 91 -1.43 21.94 -26.94
N TYR A 92 -1.24 21.50 -25.70
CA TYR A 92 -0.09 20.67 -25.31
C TYR A 92 -0.29 19.26 -25.88
N LYS A 93 0.58 18.88 -26.81
CA LYS A 93 0.67 17.53 -27.38
C LYS A 93 1.72 16.70 -26.65
#